data_AF-J8ADE2-F1
#
_entry.id   AF-J8ADE2-F1
#
_cell.length_a   1.000
_cell.length_b   1.000
_cell.length_c   1.000
_cell.angle_alpha   90.00
_cell.angle_beta   90.00
_cell.angle_gamma   90.00
#
_symmetry.space_group_name_H-M   'P 1'
#
loop_
_entity.id
_entity.type
_entity.pdbx_description
1 polymer ?
#
loop_
_entity_poly.entity_id
_entity_poly.type
_entity_poly.pdbx_seq_one_letter_code
_entity_poly.pdbx_strand_id
1 'polypeptide(L)'
;MGTTEGMIVIMDIIGFINDLKKMNISLYHNQGKIKIIGPRELITTELKEKIKLYKEKIIIALKNEDTEKTNVIPKATLSKNDCYALSMAQKRMFILNKLESKGITYNIPLVMKMKGRFQVNSFENAFNALIDR
;
A
#
# COMPACT_ATOMS: atom_id res chain seq x y z
N MET A 1 -9.40 13.68 35.14
CA MET A 1 -10.86 13.74 34.87
C MET A 1 -11.02 14.38 33.49
N GLY A 2 -11.23 13.60 32.43
CA GLY A 2 -11.30 14.16 31.06
C GLY A 2 -11.16 13.13 29.94
N THR A 3 -11.77 11.95 30.05
CA THR A 3 -11.50 10.83 29.11
C THR A 3 -12.73 10.17 28.50
N THR A 4 -13.94 10.45 28.97
CA THR A 4 -15.17 9.81 28.43
C THR A 4 -15.76 10.57 27.24
N GLU A 5 -15.84 11.91 27.27
CA GLU A 5 -16.32 12.71 26.14
C GLU A 5 -15.41 12.60 24.91
N GLY A 6 -14.09 12.58 25.11
CA GLY A 6 -13.13 12.42 24.01
C GLY A 6 -13.28 11.08 23.29
N MET A 7 -13.62 10.00 24.01
CA MET A 7 -13.76 8.66 23.45
C MET A 7 -15.04 8.51 22.60
N ILE A 8 -16.16 9.09 23.06
CA ILE A 8 -17.44 9.10 22.32
C ILE A 8 -17.27 9.85 20.99
N VAL A 9 -16.58 10.99 21.02
CA VAL A 9 -16.33 11.82 19.84
C VAL A 9 -15.39 11.13 18.83
N ILE A 10 -14.42 10.33 19.30
CA ILE A 10 -13.53 9.56 18.41
C ILE A 10 -14.32 8.45 17.68
N MET A 11 -15.25 7.78 18.37
CA MET A 11 -16.10 6.76 17.75
C MET A 11 -17.02 7.33 16.66
N ASP A 12 -17.56 8.53 16.85
CA ASP A 12 -18.36 9.24 15.84
C ASP A 12 -17.54 9.56 14.57
N ILE A 13 -16.27 9.95 14.75
CA ILE A 13 -15.37 10.27 13.63
C ILE A 13 -14.94 9.02 12.85
N ILE A 14 -14.76 7.88 13.53
CA ILE A 14 -14.51 6.60 12.85
C ILE A 14 -15.72 6.23 11.98
N GLY A 15 -16.94 6.43 12.48
CA GLY A 15 -18.18 6.25 11.71
C GLY A 15 -18.20 7.13 10.45
N PHE A 16 -17.92 8.42 10.62
CA PHE A 16 -17.80 9.38 9.51
C PHE A 16 -16.75 8.95 8.46
N ILE A 17 -15.55 8.52 8.88
CA ILE A 17 -14.50 8.04 7.97
C ILE A 17 -14.97 6.78 7.22
N ASN A 18 -15.66 5.86 7.89
CA ASN A 18 -16.16 4.63 7.27
C ASN A 18 -17.25 4.91 6.23
N ASP A 19 -18.13 5.88 6.48
CA ASP A 19 -19.14 6.29 5.51
C ASP A 19 -18.53 6.98 4.29
N LEU A 20 -17.46 7.76 4.47
CA LEU A 20 -16.67 8.27 3.35
C LEU A 20 -16.03 7.15 2.53
N LYS A 21 -15.46 6.12 3.20
CA LYS A 21 -14.88 4.95 2.50
C LYS A 21 -15.93 4.22 1.64
N LYS A 22 -17.17 4.07 2.13
CA LYS A 22 -18.28 3.49 1.34
C LYS A 22 -18.64 4.33 0.11
N MET A 23 -18.41 5.63 0.16
CA MET A 23 -18.60 6.56 -0.97
C MET A 23 -17.37 6.66 -1.89
N ASN A 24 -16.39 5.76 -1.78
CA ASN A 24 -15.10 5.81 -2.48
C ASN A 24 -14.29 7.08 -2.20
N ILE A 25 -14.46 7.68 -1.01
CA ILE A 25 -13.68 8.81 -0.54
C ILE A 25 -12.72 8.31 0.55
N SER A 26 -11.43 8.39 0.27
CA SER A 26 -10.37 8.01 1.20
C SER A 26 -9.64 9.25 1.72
N LEU A 27 -9.48 9.30 3.04
CA LEU A 27 -8.70 10.32 3.73
C LEU A 27 -7.35 9.73 4.13
N TYR A 28 -6.27 10.44 3.79
CA TYR A 28 -4.91 10.07 4.16
C TYR A 28 -4.27 11.19 4.96
N HIS A 29 -3.50 10.83 5.98
CA HIS A 29 -2.68 11.78 6.71
C HIS A 29 -1.23 11.74 6.18
N ASN A 30 -0.66 12.91 5.91
CA ASN A 30 0.76 13.07 5.59
C ASN A 30 1.34 14.24 6.38
N GLN A 31 2.15 13.95 7.41
CA GLN A 31 2.91 14.93 8.21
C GLN A 31 2.10 16.20 8.60
N GLY A 32 0.90 16.03 9.17
CA GLY A 32 0.04 17.11 9.66
C GLY A 32 -0.95 17.69 8.63
N LYS A 33 -0.96 17.17 7.40
CA LYS A 33 -1.94 17.52 6.35
C LYS A 33 -2.84 16.33 6.03
N ILE A 34 -4.11 16.61 5.71
CA ILE A 34 -5.07 15.60 5.26
C ILE A 34 -5.19 15.71 3.74
N LYS A 35 -4.98 14.59 3.04
CA LYS A 35 -5.21 14.44 1.61
C LYS A 35 -6.53 13.70 1.40
N ILE A 36 -7.39 14.27 0.57
CA ILE A 36 -8.69 13.70 0.20
C ILE A 36 -8.54 13.08 -1.19
N ILE A 37 -8.88 11.81 -1.35
CA ILE A 37 -8.89 11.09 -2.63
C ILE A 37 -10.29 10.55 -2.84
N GLY A 38 -10.91 10.85 -3.98
CA GLY A 38 -12.24 10.39 -4.31
C GLY A 38 -12.78 11.02 -5.60
N PRO A 39 -13.98 10.60 -6.04
CA PRO A 39 -14.64 11.18 -7.20
C PRO A 39 -14.90 12.68 -6.98
N ARG A 40 -14.59 13.51 -7.99
CA ARG A 40 -14.63 14.98 -7.85
C ARG A 40 -16.05 15.49 -7.58
N GLU A 41 -17.08 14.79 -8.07
CA GLU A 41 -18.49 15.17 -7.87
C GLU A 41 -18.89 15.15 -6.39
N LEU A 42 -18.25 14.31 -5.56
CA LEU A 42 -18.58 14.16 -4.15
C LEU A 42 -17.71 15.02 -3.22
N ILE A 43 -16.63 15.63 -3.73
CA ILE A 43 -15.77 16.53 -2.95
C ILE A 43 -16.37 17.94 -2.94
N THR A 44 -17.51 18.06 -2.27
CA THR A 44 -18.23 19.33 -2.10
C THR A 44 -17.49 20.27 -1.14
N THR A 45 -17.80 21.56 -1.22
CA THR A 45 -17.27 22.58 -0.29
C THR A 45 -17.66 22.27 1.16
N GLU A 46 -18.89 21.79 1.37
CA GLU A 46 -19.40 21.40 2.68
C GLU A 46 -18.57 20.25 3.29
N LEU A 47 -18.20 19.25 2.49
CA LEU A 47 -17.35 18.16 2.96
C LEU A 47 -15.96 18.67 3.37
N LYS A 48 -15.38 19.61 2.61
CA LYS A 48 -14.09 20.23 2.95
C LYS A 48 -14.15 21.00 4.26
N GLU A 49 -15.24 21.73 4.52
CA GLU A 49 -15.43 22.46 5.78
C GLU A 49 -15.57 21.50 6.97
N LYS A 50 -16.36 20.43 6.85
CA LYS A 50 -16.48 19.40 7.89
C LYS A 50 -15.13 18.75 8.19
N ILE A 51 -14.36 18.36 7.16
CA ILE A 51 -13.01 17.78 7.34
C ILE A 51 -12.05 18.78 8.01
N LYS A 52 -12.16 20.08 7.68
CA LYS A 52 -11.33 21.13 8.29
C LYS A 52 -11.68 21.33 9.77
N LEU A 53 -12.95 21.26 10.13
CA LEU A 53 -13.43 21.38 11.51
C LEU A 53 -12.93 20.22 12.39
N TYR A 54 -12.96 18.99 11.87
CA TYR A 54 -12.57 17.79 12.62
C TYR A 54 -11.12 17.36 12.38
N LYS A 55 -10.29 18.20 11.75
CA LYS A 55 -8.94 17.87 11.29
C LYS A 55 -8.09 17.15 12.35
N GLU A 56 -7.96 17.72 13.54
CA GLU A 56 -7.11 17.16 14.61
C GLU A 56 -7.58 15.78 15.04
N LYS A 57 -8.91 15.59 15.16
CA LYS A 57 -9.51 14.34 15.57
C LYS A 57 -9.42 13.27 14.47
N ILE A 58 -9.57 13.66 13.20
CA ILE A 58 -9.35 12.78 12.04
C ILE A 58 -7.90 12.30 11.98
N ILE A 59 -6.93 13.19 12.26
CA ILE A 59 -5.51 12.80 12.30
C ILE A 59 -5.26 11.76 13.39
N ILE A 60 -5.86 11.93 14.57
CA ILE A 60 -5.74 10.96 15.68
C ILE A 60 -6.38 9.62 15.28
N ALA A 61 -7.57 9.63 14.69
CA ALA A 61 -8.25 8.42 14.22
C ALA A 61 -7.47 7.69 13.13
N LEU A 62 -6.92 8.41 12.14
CA LEU A 62 -6.12 7.83 11.06
C LEU A 62 -4.79 7.25 11.56
N LYS A 63 -4.12 7.88 12.52
CA LYS A 63 -2.89 7.33 13.14
C LYS A 63 -3.12 5.98 13.81
N ASN A 64 -4.29 5.77 14.43
CA ASN A 64 -4.65 4.51 15.08
C ASN A 64 -5.05 3.42 14.06
N GLU A 65 -5.56 3.78 12.88
CA GLU A 65 -5.73 2.84 11.75
C GLU A 65 -4.39 2.49 11.08
N ASP A 66 -3.46 3.44 10.97
CA ASP A 66 -2.13 3.25 10.36
C ASP A 66 -1.24 2.28 11.15
N THR A 67 -1.46 2.13 12.46
CA THR A 67 -0.69 1.20 13.31
C THR A 67 -0.93 -0.27 12.99
N GLU A 68 -2.04 -0.64 12.34
CA GLU A 68 -2.35 -2.05 12.05
C GLU A 68 -2.10 -2.46 10.58
N LYS A 69 -1.94 -1.52 9.63
CA LYS A 69 -1.71 -1.84 8.21
C LYS A 69 -0.88 -0.79 7.48
N THR A 70 0.37 -0.58 7.89
CA THR A 70 1.35 -0.11 6.91
C THR A 70 1.62 -1.26 5.94
N ASN A 71 1.00 -1.23 4.74
CA ASN A 71 1.29 -2.13 3.62
C ASN A 71 2.71 -1.94 3.04
N VAL A 72 3.65 -1.50 3.88
CA VAL A 72 5.05 -1.34 3.52
C VAL A 72 5.73 -2.63 3.94
N ILE A 73 6.22 -3.40 2.98
CA ILE A 73 7.11 -4.53 3.28
C ILE A 73 8.35 -3.91 3.95
N PRO A 74 8.60 -4.17 5.24
CA PRO A 74 9.73 -3.56 5.92
C PRO A 74 11.03 -4.01 5.24
N LYS A 75 11.95 -3.07 5.04
CA LYS A 75 13.27 -3.38 4.48
C LYS A 75 13.95 -4.40 5.39
N ALA A 76 14.40 -5.52 4.82
CA ALA A 76 15.10 -6.52 5.58
C ALA A 76 16.38 -5.91 6.21
N THR A 77 16.66 -6.27 7.46
CA THR A 77 17.88 -5.87 8.18
C THR A 77 19.08 -6.65 7.62
N LEU A 78 20.13 -5.95 7.20
CA LEU A 78 21.32 -6.60 6.63
C LEU A 78 22.00 -7.45 7.72
N SER A 79 22.29 -8.71 7.40
CA SER A 79 23.14 -9.56 8.24
C SER A 79 24.60 -9.13 8.11
N LYS A 80 25.49 -9.69 8.94
CA LYS A 80 26.96 -9.45 8.95
C LYS A 80 27.66 -9.58 7.59
N ASN A 81 27.03 -10.23 6.60
CA ASN A 81 27.60 -10.49 5.27
C ASN A 81 26.83 -9.77 4.14
N ASP A 82 26.15 -8.66 4.43
CA ASP A 82 25.32 -7.91 3.47
C ASP A 82 24.25 -8.74 2.75
N CYS A 83 23.84 -9.86 3.37
CA CYS A 83 22.85 -10.79 2.84
C CYS A 83 21.66 -10.94 3.77
N TYR A 84 20.52 -11.34 3.21
CA TYR A 84 19.29 -11.63 3.94
C TYR A 84 19.00 -13.12 3.95
N ALA A 85 18.36 -13.60 5.02
CA ALA A 85 17.87 -14.97 5.06
C ALA A 85 16.74 -15.15 4.03
N LEU A 86 16.81 -16.24 3.26
CA LEU A 86 15.71 -16.63 2.38
C LEU A 86 14.42 -16.86 3.17
N SER A 87 13.30 -16.44 2.61
CA SER A 87 11.98 -16.80 3.12
C SER A 87 11.77 -18.33 3.06
N MET A 88 10.82 -18.86 3.83
CA MET A 88 10.52 -20.30 3.83
C MET A 88 10.16 -20.80 2.42
N ALA A 89 9.40 -20.02 1.65
CA ALA A 89 9.06 -20.35 0.27
C ALA A 89 10.29 -20.38 -0.64
N GLN A 90 11.20 -19.41 -0.49
CA GLN A 90 12.46 -19.36 -1.25
C GLN A 90 13.39 -20.53 -0.90
N LYS A 91 13.52 -20.90 0.40
CA LYS A 91 14.31 -22.06 0.82
C LYS A 91 13.79 -23.36 0.21
N ARG A 92 12.48 -23.58 0.27
CA ARG A 92 11.84 -24.75 -0.34
C ARG A 92 12.16 -24.84 -1.83
N MET A 93 11.94 -23.75 -2.57
CA MET A 93 12.22 -23.70 -4.01
C MET A 93 13.71 -23.96 -4.32
N PHE A 94 14.62 -23.37 -3.53
CA PHE A 94 16.05 -23.61 -3.68
C PHE A 94 16.42 -25.08 -3.50
N ILE A 95 15.89 -25.74 -2.47
CA ILE A 95 16.13 -27.17 -2.23
C ILE A 95 15.60 -28.01 -3.39
N LEU A 96 14.35 -27.76 -3.83
CA LEU A 96 13.74 -28.47 -4.95
C LEU A 96 14.58 -28.33 -6.23
N ASN A 97 15.01 -27.11 -6.55
CA ASN A 97 15.88 -26.85 -7.71
C ASN A 97 17.26 -27.51 -7.61
N LYS A 98 17.76 -27.83 -6.40
CA LYS A 98 19.03 -28.55 -6.23
C LYS A 98 18.89 -30.06 -6.32
N LEU A 99 17.71 -30.60 -6.04
CA LEU A 99 17.42 -32.04 -6.13
C LEU A 99 17.09 -32.47 -7.56
N GLU A 100 16.44 -31.61 -8.36
CA GLU A 100 16.14 -31.90 -9.76
C GLU A 100 17.26 -31.45 -10.70
N SER A 101 17.85 -32.40 -11.43
CA SER A 101 18.91 -32.15 -12.42
C SER A 101 18.41 -31.44 -13.70
N LYS A 102 17.09 -31.35 -13.91
CA LYS A 102 16.42 -30.63 -15.02
C LYS A 102 15.36 -29.66 -14.48
N GLY A 103 15.80 -28.67 -13.70
CA GLY A 103 14.95 -27.76 -12.92
C GLY A 103 14.10 -26.76 -13.71
N ILE A 104 13.09 -27.24 -14.44
CA ILE A 104 12.04 -26.41 -15.04
C ILE A 104 10.62 -26.79 -14.58
N THR A 105 10.46 -27.83 -13.76
CA THR A 105 9.17 -28.34 -13.27
C THR A 105 8.32 -27.26 -12.59
N TYR A 106 8.98 -26.29 -11.95
CA TYR A 106 8.33 -25.20 -11.22
C TYR A 106 8.31 -23.87 -12.00
N ASN A 107 8.75 -23.87 -13.25
CA ASN A 107 8.63 -22.72 -14.13
C ASN A 107 7.31 -22.82 -14.89
N ILE A 108 6.54 -21.74 -14.93
CA ILE A 108 5.34 -21.65 -15.75
C ILE A 108 5.77 -21.02 -17.08
N PRO A 109 5.88 -21.78 -18.19
CA PRO A 109 6.24 -21.20 -19.48
C PRO A 109 5.11 -20.28 -19.95
N LEU A 110 5.47 -19.07 -20.35
CA LEU A 110 4.54 -18.09 -20.89
C LEU A 110 5.05 -17.58 -22.24
N VAL A 111 4.15 -17.54 -23.22
CA VAL A 111 4.37 -16.89 -24.51
C VAL A 111 3.28 -15.85 -24.70
N MET A 112 3.67 -14.63 -25.05
CA MET A 112 2.75 -13.51 -25.26
C MET A 112 2.90 -12.96 -26.68
N LYS A 113 1.78 -12.75 -27.37
CA LYS A 113 1.74 -12.12 -28.70
C LYS A 113 1.30 -10.67 -28.59
N MET A 114 2.21 -9.75 -28.92
CA MET A 114 1.92 -8.33 -29.00
C MET A 114 1.30 -7.97 -30.36
N LYS A 115 0.29 -7.08 -30.37
CA LYS A 115 -0.35 -6.57 -31.59
C LYS A 115 -0.15 -5.06 -31.69
N GLY A 116 0.05 -4.56 -32.91
CA GLY A 116 0.23 -3.13 -33.18
C GLY A 116 1.70 -2.71 -33.27
N ARG A 117 1.96 -1.39 -33.25
CA ARG A 117 3.32 -0.84 -33.34
C ARG A 117 4.03 -1.07 -32.00
N PHE A 118 4.95 -2.03 -31.96
CA PHE A 118 5.76 -2.31 -30.77
C PHE A 118 7.09 -1.54 -30.84
N GLN A 119 7.32 -0.64 -29.89
CA GLN A 119 8.58 0.11 -29.79
C GLN A 119 9.50 -0.58 -28.80
N VAL A 120 10.42 -1.40 -29.34
CA VAL A 120 11.35 -2.23 -28.54
C VAL A 120 12.16 -1.39 -27.56
N ASN A 121 12.73 -0.26 -28.03
CA ASN A 121 13.56 0.61 -27.20
C ASN A 121 12.81 1.18 -25.99
N SER A 122 11.54 1.57 -26.17
CA SER A 122 10.72 2.08 -25.07
C SER A 122 10.39 0.99 -24.06
N PHE A 123 10.14 -0.23 -24.52
CA PHE A 123 9.90 -1.38 -23.66
C PHE A 123 11.15 -1.74 -22.85
N GLU A 124 12.31 -1.78 -23.49
CA GLU A 124 13.60 -2.04 -22.84
C GLU A 124 13.91 -0.98 -21.78
N ASN A 125 13.73 0.30 -22.10
CA ASN A 125 13.93 1.39 -21.15
C ASN A 125 13.00 1.27 -19.93
N ALA A 126 11.72 0.94 -20.15
CA ALA A 126 10.78 0.74 -19.06
C ALA A 126 11.14 -0.47 -18.18
N PHE A 127 11.66 -1.54 -18.79
CA PHE A 127 12.07 -2.74 -18.06
C PHE A 127 13.33 -2.49 -17.23
N ASN A 128 14.32 -1.79 -17.78
CA ASN A 128 15.52 -1.40 -17.04
C ASN A 128 15.18 -0.47 -15.87
N ALA A 129 14.30 0.51 -16.08
CA ALA A 129 13.84 1.39 -15.01
C ALA A 129 13.07 0.64 -13.90
N LEU A 130 12.42 -0.49 -14.22
CA LEU A 130 11.77 -1.34 -13.22
C LEU A 130 12.77 -2.16 -12.40
N ILE A 131 13.87 -2.62 -13.04
CA ILE A 131 14.93 -3.38 -12.36
C ILE A 131 15.73 -2.50 -11.40
N ASP A 132 15.95 -1.23 -11.77
CA ASP A 132 16.73 -0.28 -10.97
C ASP A 132 15.99 0.25 -9.72
N ARG A 133 14.70 -0.08 -9.57
CA ARG A 133 13.84 0.42 -8.48
C ARG A 133 13.96 -0.41 -7.21
#